data_AF-A0A0C2XCG4-F1
#
_entry.id   AF-A0A0C2XCG4-F1
#
_cell.length_a   1.000
_cell.length_b   1.000
_cell.length_c   1.000
_cell.angle_alpha   90.00
_cell.angle_beta   90.00
_cell.angle_gamma   90.00
#
_symmetry.space_group_name_H-M   'P 1'
#
loop_
_entity.id
_entity.type
_entity.pdbx_description
1 polymer ?
#
loop_
_entity_poly.entity_id
_entity_poly.type
_entity_poly.pdbx_seq_one_letter_code
_entity_poly.pdbx_strand_id
1 'polypeptide(L)' 'HRQFPDLIQRLCPEILAEIFTFCLPYAPEVPWRVERTSSRNAPLLLCSVCSSWRSLAISTPRLWQTLHF' A
#
# COMPACT_ATOMS: atom_id res chain seq x y z
N HIS A 1 -14.82 23.64 -14.12
CA HIS A 1 -13.40 23.27 -13.97
C HIS A 1 -13.27 21.77 -14.27
N ARG A 2 -12.77 21.38 -15.46
CA ARG A 2 -12.48 19.96 -15.75
C ARG A 2 -11.14 19.63 -15.07
N GLN A 3 -11.19 19.00 -13.90
CA GLN A 3 -10.02 18.28 -13.38
C GLN A 3 -9.78 17.13 -14.36
N PHE A 4 -8.60 17.12 -14.98
CA PHE A 4 -8.10 15.90 -15.59
C PHE A 4 -8.10 14.83 -14.49
N PRO A 5 -8.74 13.66 -14.68
CA PRO A 5 -8.66 12.61 -13.69
C PRO A 5 -7.18 12.30 -13.48
N ASP A 6 -6.73 12.38 -12.22
CA ASP A 6 -5.36 12.12 -11.82
C ASP A 6 -4.82 10.90 -12.56
N LEU A 7 -3.60 11.00 -13.11
CA LEU A 7 -2.99 9.95 -13.92
C LEU A 7 -3.02 8.58 -13.22
N ILE A 8 -2.91 8.61 -11.89
CA ILE A 8 -2.99 7.46 -10.99
C ILE A 8 -4.37 6.80 -11.02
N GLN A 9 -5.47 7.56 -11.13
CA GLN A 9 -6.82 7.01 -11.22
C GLN A 9 -7.13 6.40 -12.59
N ARG A 10 -6.29 6.67 -13.59
CA ARG A 10 -6.40 6.07 -14.94
C ARG A 10 -5.59 4.78 -15.08
N LEU A 11 -4.77 4.45 -14.08
CA LEU A 11 -4.01 3.21 -14.05
C LEU A 11 -4.94 2.04 -13.75
N CYS A 12 -4.72 0.88 -14.39
CA CYS A 12 -5.47 -0.33 -14.05
C CYS A 12 -5.22 -0.69 -12.57
N PRO A 13 -6.26 -1.09 -11.82
CA PRO A 13 -6.13 -1.41 -10.40
C PRO A 13 -5.09 -2.50 -10.14
N GLU A 14 -4.89 -3.42 -11.07
CA GLU A 14 -3.89 -4.49 -10.97
C GLU A 14 -2.45 -3.94 -11.01
N ILE A 15 -2.19 -2.97 -11.89
CA ILE A 15 -0.87 -2.35 -11.99
C ILE A 15 -0.61 -1.47 -10.76
N LEU A 16 -1.63 -0.75 -10.29
CA LEU A 16 -1.50 0.04 -9.06
C LEU A 16 -1.26 -0.86 -7.84
N ALA A 17 -1.95 -2.00 -7.76
CA ALA A 17 -1.73 -2.99 -6.72
C ALA A 17 -0.31 -3.57 -6.77
N GLU A 18 0.23 -3.85 -7.97
CA GLU A 18 1.61 -4.31 -8.10
C GLU A 18 2.61 -3.24 -7.64
N ILE A 19 2.39 -1.96 -8.00
CA ILE A 19 3.18 -0.83 -7.48
C ILE A 19 3.17 -0.81 -5.94
N PHE A 20 2.00 -1.00 -5.32
CA PHE A 20 1.89 -1.03 -3.86
C PHE A 20 2.76 -2.11 -3.21
N THR A 21 3.01 -3.24 -3.89
CA THR A 21 3.87 -4.31 -3.34
C THR A 21 5.34 -3.88 -3.23
N PHE A 22 5.79 -2.96 -4.08
CA PHE A 22 7.13 -2.37 -4.00
C PHE A 22 7.25 -1.32 -2.88
N CYS A 23 6.14 -0.87 -2.31
CA CYS A 23 6.14 0.04 -1.16
C CYS A 23 6.25 -0.70 0.19
N LEU A 24 6.18 -2.04 0.20
CA LEU A 24 6.27 -2.81 1.43
C LEU A 24 7.65 -2.63 2.08
N PRO A 25 7.70 -2.48 3.42
CA PRO A 25 8.97 -2.38 4.12
C PRO A 25 9.81 -3.64 3.87
N TYR A 26 11.11 -3.45 3.61
CA TYR A 26 12.04 -4.56 3.48
C TYR A 26 12.08 -5.35 4.79
N ALA A 27 12.05 -6.68 4.71
CA ALA A 27 12.20 -7.53 5.88
C ALA A 27 13.54 -7.19 6.55
N PRO A 28 13.56 -6.67 7.79
CA PRO A 28 14.81 -6.26 8.41
C PRO A 28 15.70 -7.49 8.59
N GLU A 29 17.00 -7.33 8.30
CA GLU A 29 18.03 -8.36 8.53
C GLU A 29 18.05 -8.85 10.00
N VAL A 30 17.51 -8.02 10.90
CA VAL A 30 17.34 -8.29 12.33
C VAL A 30 15.84 -8.50 12.65
N PRO A 31 15.42 -9.72 13.05
CA PRO A 31 14.01 -10.07 13.29
C PRO A 31 13.27 -9.19 14.31
N TRP A 32 14.00 -8.56 15.24
CA TRP A 32 13.44 -7.70 16.29
C TRP A 32 13.13 -6.27 15.84
N ARG A 33 13.64 -5.88 14.66
CA ARG A 33 13.43 -4.55 14.06
C ARG A 33 12.27 -4.52 13.08
N VAL A 34 11.42 -5.55 13.06
CA VAL A 34 10.16 -5.47 12.32
C VAL A 34 9.40 -4.30 12.91
N GLU A 35 9.33 -3.21 12.14
CA GLU A 35 8.69 -1.98 12.54
C GLU A 35 7.19 -2.29 12.67
N ARG A 36 6.80 -2.66 13.89
CA ARG A 36 5.48 -3.15 14.25
C ARG A 36 4.45 -2.19 13.70
N THR A 37 3.69 -2.64 12.69
CA THR A 37 2.40 -2.05 12.26
C THR A 37 2.31 -0.52 12.42
N SER A 38 3.25 0.21 11.79
CA SER A 38 3.24 1.68 11.83
C SER A 38 2.30 2.23 10.76
N SER A 39 1.49 3.23 11.11
CA SER A 39 0.69 3.98 10.13
C SER A 39 1.54 4.72 9.09
N ARG A 40 2.84 4.88 9.35
CA ARG A 40 3.79 5.48 8.42
C ARG A 40 4.37 4.49 7.40
N ASN A 41 4.07 3.20 7.53
CA ASN A 41 4.57 2.15 6.65
C ASN A 41 3.43 1.55 5.83
N ALA A 42 3.77 1.06 4.64
CA ALA A 42 2.85 0.23 3.88
C ALA A 42 2.57 -1.08 4.64
N PRO A 43 1.35 -1.65 4.52
CA PRO A 43 0.25 -1.16 3.68
C PRO A 43 -0.60 -0.03 4.29
N LEU A 44 -0.45 0.27 5.59
CA LEU A 44 -1.31 1.24 6.29
C LEU A 44 -1.17 2.67 5.76
N LEU A 45 0.03 3.08 5.36
CA LEU A 45 0.26 4.38 4.71
C LEU A 45 -0.57 4.52 3.43
N LEU A 46 -0.63 3.47 2.61
CA LEU A 46 -1.37 3.48 1.34
C LEU A 46 -2.87 3.64 1.59
N CYS A 47 -3.39 3.02 2.65
CA CYS A 47 -4.77 3.19 3.11
C CYS A 47 -5.09 4.61 3.57
N SER A 48 -4.11 5.47 3.85
CA SER A 48 -4.33 6.84 4.31
C SER A 48 -4.46 7.89 3.20
N VAL A 49 -4.09 7.55 1.96
CA VAL A 49 -4.02 8.51 0.84
C VAL A 49 -5.41 8.94 0.35
N CYS A 50 -6.26 7.99 -0.04
CA CYS A 50 -7.64 8.26 -0.44
C CYS A 50 -8.52 7.00 -0.30
N SER A 51 -9.84 7.14 -0.46
CA SER A 51 -10.77 6.01 -0.36
C SER A 51 -10.52 4.92 -1.41
N SER A 52 -10.22 5.30 -2.66
CA SER A 52 -9.93 4.36 -3.74
C SER A 52 -8.69 3.50 -3.45
N TRP A 53 -7.61 4.14 -2.99
CA TRP A 53 -6.37 3.44 -2.61
C TRP A 53 -6.59 2.50 -1.42
N ARG A 54 -7.40 2.93 -0.44
CA ARG A 54 -7.78 2.08 0.70
C ARG A 54 -8.55 0.84 0.25
N SER A 55 -9.57 1.01 -0.60
CA SER A 55 -10.35 -0.11 -1.13
C SER A 55 -9.46 -1.11 -1.87
N LEU A 56 -8.55 -0.61 -2.72
CA LEU A 56 -7.62 -1.46 -3.48
C LEU A 56 -6.60 -2.16 -2.58
N ALA A 57 -6.04 -1.47 -1.60
CA ALA A 57 -5.08 -2.04 -0.66
C ALA A 57 -5.74 -3.16 0.17
N ILE A 58 -6.96 -2.95 0.66
CA ILE A 58 -7.74 -3.97 1.38
C ILE A 58 -8.06 -5.17 0.49
N SER A 59 -8.37 -4.96 -0.80
CA SER A 59 -8.67 -6.03 -1.75
C SER A 59 -7.42 -6.75 -2.30
N THR A 60 -6.21 -6.40 -1.84
CA THR A 60 -4.94 -6.97 -2.32
C THR A 60 -4.25 -7.76 -1.19
N PRO A 61 -4.55 -9.07 -1.01
CA PRO A 61 -4.06 -9.86 0.13
C PRO A 61 -2.53 -9.91 0.26
N ARG A 62 -1.80 -9.85 -0.86
CA ARG A 62 -0.33 -9.89 -0.88
C ARG A 62 0.31 -8.76 -0.05
N LEU A 63 -0.35 -7.61 0.07
CA LEU A 63 0.13 -6.47 0.85
C LEU A 63 0.10 -6.70 2.37
N TRP A 64 -0.71 -7.66 2.83
CA TRP A 64 -0.92 -7.92 4.26
C TRP A 64 -0.13 -9.13 4.77
N GLN A 65 0.55 -9.86 3.88
CA GLN A 65 1.34 -11.04 4.26
C GLN A 65 2.55 -10.70 5.13
N THR A 66 3.04 -9.46 5.08
CA THR A 66 4.20 -8.99 5.84
C THR A 66 3.82 -8.31 7.17
N LEU A 67 2.52 -8.19 7.46
CA LEU A 67 2.07 -7.63 8.74
C LEU A 67 2.08 -8.71 9.82
N HIS A 68 3.01 -8.56 10.77
CA HIS A 68 3.10 -9.38 11.97
C HIS A 68 2.58 -8.59 13.19
N PHE A 69 1.79 -9.26 14.05
CA PHE A 69 1.24 -8.72 15.30
C PHE A 69 2.03 -9.20 16.51
#